data_AF-A0A3A9VT59-F1
#
_entry.id   AF-A0A3A9VT59-F1
#
_cell.length_a   1.000
_cell.length_b   1.000
_cell.length_c   1.000
_cell.angle_alpha   90.00
_cell.angle_beta   90.00
_cell.angle_gamma   90.00
#
_symmetry.space_group_name_H-M   'P 1'
#
loop_
_entity.id
_entity.type
_entity.pdbx_description
1 polymer ?
#
loop_
_entity_poly.entity_id
_entity_poly.type
_entity_poly.pdbx_seq_one_letter_code
_entity_poly.pdbx_strand_id
1 'polypeptide(L)'
;MDPHGPIARRFPLVARFRPACLPLRERVRSLVELADSAVRQGDQGLASAVYNQAALIASDLGLPDLAREMCHQHAAAYLRACPLPGMSAIRGLEPVVNLARLRIRAGRADEGRRRLLALHEAVEASAAARFEGIAVPADLTSTDEDHHEVRGWLWRVLLADGTRSLTTEGRWSEALAHIEAHRGVGQRMLDGRQVAVLAALVAGKTEAAAALLAATLPGDRWEQDVTACLTVLCRRDAGQSADGELADLVTAFLERQAEPGMTVFAIRLGLTVLGLIDSATSPAAHRVVEDLHHRTVEAQDGYAARETLAHPLFTALATERQAEDCRALVRACGLNSGILSDELRGELTAALHTSNLVVRESLARSSDP
;
A
#
# COMPACT_ATOMS: atom_id res chain seq x y z
N MET A 1 14.08 -5.33 -21.00
CA MET A 1 14.07 -4.97 -19.56
C MET A 1 14.12 -6.22 -18.66
N ASP A 2 14.88 -6.22 -17.56
CA ASP A 2 14.84 -7.31 -16.55
C ASP A 2 13.53 -7.24 -15.74
N PRO A 3 12.66 -8.28 -15.78
CA PRO A 3 11.40 -8.30 -15.04
C PRO A 3 11.57 -8.27 -13.52
N HIS A 4 12.73 -8.71 -13.00
CA HIS A 4 13.06 -8.69 -11.57
C HIS A 4 13.97 -7.50 -11.20
N GLY A 5 14.25 -6.62 -12.15
CA GLY A 5 15.08 -5.45 -11.95
C GLY A 5 14.56 -4.57 -10.83
N PRO A 6 15.43 -3.86 -10.10
CA PRO A 6 15.03 -3.01 -8.98
C PRO A 6 14.05 -1.90 -9.39
N ILE A 7 14.11 -1.43 -10.64
CA ILE A 7 13.18 -0.43 -11.17
C ILE A 7 11.80 -1.04 -11.43
N ALA A 8 11.73 -2.16 -12.15
CA ALA A 8 10.46 -2.81 -12.50
C ALA A 8 9.62 -3.10 -11.25
N ARG A 9 10.23 -3.66 -10.20
CA ARG A 9 9.55 -4.02 -8.94
C ARG A 9 8.94 -2.85 -8.16
N ARG A 10 9.25 -1.60 -8.51
CA ARG A 10 8.62 -0.40 -7.90
C ARG A 10 7.25 -0.10 -8.47
N PHE A 11 6.90 -0.69 -9.61
CA PHE A 11 5.63 -0.49 -10.26
C PHE A 11 4.61 -1.61 -9.91
N PRO A 12 3.31 -1.29 -9.84
CA PRO A 12 2.73 0.03 -10.02
C PRO A 12 3.05 1.03 -8.90
N LEU A 13 3.45 2.23 -9.32
CA LEU A 13 3.76 3.37 -8.49
C LEU A 13 2.58 4.35 -8.57
N VAL A 14 1.74 4.34 -7.54
CA VAL A 14 0.51 5.13 -7.46
C VAL A 14 0.54 5.94 -6.18
N ALA A 15 0.20 7.23 -6.27
CA ALA A 15 0.09 8.11 -5.11
C ALA A 15 -1.11 7.68 -4.27
N ARG A 16 -0.82 6.91 -3.22
CA ARG A 16 -1.81 6.47 -2.23
C ARG A 16 -1.41 7.01 -0.88
N PHE A 17 -2.36 7.66 -0.22
CA PHE A 17 -2.18 8.08 1.16
C PHE A 17 -1.73 6.91 2.03
N ARG A 18 -0.69 7.12 2.81
CA ARG A 18 -0.21 6.17 3.79
C ARG A 18 0.20 6.93 5.06
N PRO A 19 -0.36 6.58 6.22
CA PRO A 19 0.11 7.12 7.49
C PRO A 19 1.61 6.90 7.65
N ALA A 20 2.31 7.91 8.15
CA ALA A 20 3.74 7.80 8.43
C ALA A 20 3.99 6.70 9.47
N CYS A 21 5.02 5.88 9.23
CA CYS A 21 5.50 4.96 10.25
C CYS A 21 6.37 5.72 11.24
N LEU A 22 5.73 6.45 12.15
CA LEU A 22 6.41 7.16 13.23
C LEU A 22 7.07 6.21 14.24
N PRO A 23 7.95 6.70 15.13
CA PRO A 23 8.47 5.91 16.24
C PRO A 23 7.37 5.18 17.02
N LEU A 24 7.66 3.94 17.46
CA LEU A 24 6.64 3.01 17.94
C LEU A 24 5.76 3.58 19.06
N ARG A 25 6.38 4.23 20.06
CA ARG A 25 5.66 4.84 21.18
C ARG A 25 4.68 5.92 20.71
N GLU A 26 5.06 6.71 19.72
CA GLU A 26 4.21 7.76 19.17
C GLU A 26 3.00 7.16 18.44
N ARG A 27 3.20 6.09 17.66
CA ARG A 27 2.11 5.38 16.99
C ARG A 27 1.11 4.78 17.98
N VAL A 28 1.58 4.18 19.07
CA VAL A 28 0.69 3.62 20.11
C VAL A 28 -0.07 4.74 20.82
N ARG A 29 0.60 5.84 21.20
CA ARG A 29 -0.05 7.01 21.80
C ARG A 29 -1.13 7.60 20.89
N SER A 30 -0.84 7.82 19.61
CA SER A 30 -1.83 8.33 18.65
C SER A 30 -3.01 7.38 18.48
N LEU A 31 -2.80 6.07 18.61
CA LEU A 31 -3.86 5.07 18.55
C LEU A 31 -4.77 5.13 19.81
N VAL A 32 -4.19 5.39 20.99
CA VAL A 32 -4.97 5.65 22.22
C VAL A 32 -5.81 6.91 22.07
N GLU A 33 -5.21 8.01 21.60
CA GLU A 33 -5.92 9.27 21.33
C GLU A 33 -7.06 9.11 20.31
N LEU A 34 -6.84 8.26 19.29
CA LEU A 34 -7.84 7.91 18.28
C LEU A 34 -9.01 7.12 18.89
N ALA A 35 -8.72 6.16 19.78
CA ALA A 35 -9.75 5.41 20.50
C ALA A 35 -10.59 6.32 21.41
N ASP A 36 -9.96 7.24 22.14
CA ASP A 36 -10.67 8.23 22.97
C ASP A 36 -11.56 9.14 22.12
N SER A 37 -11.08 9.53 20.93
CA SER A 37 -11.86 10.33 19.98
C SER A 37 -13.06 9.56 19.44
N ALA A 38 -12.90 8.26 19.15
CA ALA A 38 -13.99 7.40 18.73
C ALA A 38 -15.09 7.31 19.80
N VAL A 39 -14.74 7.20 21.09
CA VAL A 39 -15.71 7.22 22.19
C VAL A 39 -16.44 8.55 22.28
N ARG A 40 -15.69 9.66 22.34
CA ARG A 40 -16.29 11.00 22.50
C ARG A 40 -17.29 11.33 21.39
N GLN A 41 -17.04 10.83 20.18
CA GLN A 41 -17.86 11.11 19.00
C GLN A 41 -18.88 10.00 18.71
N GLY A 42 -18.77 8.84 19.37
CA GLY A 42 -19.49 7.64 18.98
C GLY A 42 -19.18 7.20 17.54
N ASP A 43 -17.97 7.51 17.04
CA ASP A 43 -17.61 7.34 15.63
C ASP A 43 -17.07 5.94 15.38
N GLN A 44 -17.90 5.14 14.70
CA GLN A 44 -17.59 3.77 14.29
C GLN A 44 -16.41 3.68 13.30
N GLY A 45 -16.19 4.71 12.47
CA GLY A 45 -15.07 4.79 11.54
C GLY A 45 -13.73 4.99 12.24
N LEU A 46 -13.68 5.89 13.23
CA LEU A 46 -12.48 6.05 14.06
C LEU A 46 -12.16 4.77 14.84
N ALA A 47 -13.18 4.12 15.41
CA ALA A 47 -13.00 2.84 16.11
C ALA A 47 -12.47 1.72 15.19
N SER A 48 -12.94 1.65 13.94
CA SER A 48 -12.42 0.72 12.93
C SER A 48 -10.95 1.02 12.57
N ALA A 49 -10.61 2.32 12.46
CA ALA A 49 -9.25 2.74 12.18
C ALA A 49 -8.26 2.33 13.29
N VAL A 50 -8.68 2.35 14.57
CA VAL A 50 -7.89 1.83 15.69
C VAL A 50 -7.52 0.36 15.48
N TYR A 51 -8.48 -0.50 15.12
CA TYR A 51 -8.21 -1.91 14.82
C TYR A 51 -7.23 -2.09 13.67
N ASN A 52 -7.44 -1.37 12.57
CA ASN A 52 -6.57 -1.46 11.39
C ASN A 52 -5.15 -1.00 11.69
N GLN A 53 -4.99 0.10 12.44
CA GLN A 53 -3.67 0.60 12.83
C GLN A 53 -2.97 -0.30 13.84
N ALA A 54 -3.70 -0.89 14.80
CA ALA A 54 -3.13 -1.86 15.75
C ALA A 54 -2.61 -3.11 15.02
N ALA A 55 -3.41 -3.68 14.11
CA ALA A 55 -2.99 -4.83 13.31
C ALA A 55 -1.79 -4.49 12.40
N LEU A 56 -1.74 -3.25 11.88
CA LEU A 56 -0.60 -2.76 11.12
C LEU A 56 0.66 -2.63 12.00
N ILE A 57 0.55 -2.09 13.21
CA ILE A 57 1.67 -2.04 14.18
C ILE A 57 2.18 -3.46 14.45
N ALA A 58 1.30 -4.39 14.81
CA ALA A 58 1.70 -5.78 15.06
C ALA A 58 2.40 -6.41 13.83
N SER A 59 1.88 -6.16 12.62
CA SER A 59 2.50 -6.61 11.37
C SER A 59 3.88 -5.98 11.16
N ASP A 60 4.03 -4.69 11.45
CA ASP A 60 5.27 -3.95 11.27
C ASP A 60 6.36 -4.40 12.25
N LEU A 61 5.97 -4.76 13.48
CA LEU A 61 6.87 -5.33 14.49
C LEU A 61 7.32 -6.76 14.13
N GLY A 62 6.73 -7.40 13.12
CA GLY A 62 7.00 -8.80 12.82
C GLY A 62 6.27 -9.77 13.76
N LEU A 63 5.10 -9.39 14.27
CA LEU A 63 4.22 -10.20 15.13
C LEU A 63 2.97 -10.64 14.36
N PRO A 64 3.08 -11.55 13.37
CA PRO A 64 1.98 -11.88 12.45
C PRO A 64 0.80 -12.56 13.15
N ASP A 65 1.03 -13.30 14.23
CA ASP A 65 -0.04 -13.97 14.97
C ASP A 65 -0.89 -12.97 15.76
N LEU A 66 -0.25 -11.96 16.36
CA LEU A 66 -0.94 -10.85 17.02
C LEU A 66 -1.73 -10.02 16.00
N ALA A 67 -1.15 -9.73 14.83
CA ALA A 67 -1.85 -9.04 13.76
C ALA A 67 -3.08 -9.82 13.27
N ARG A 68 -2.96 -11.15 13.16
CA ARG A 68 -4.07 -12.05 12.83
C ARG A 68 -5.16 -12.00 13.89
N GLU A 69 -4.79 -12.14 15.16
CA GLU A 69 -5.75 -12.06 16.28
C GLU A 69 -6.55 -10.75 16.24
N MET A 70 -5.89 -9.62 16.06
CA MET A 70 -6.54 -8.31 15.93
C MET A 70 -7.49 -8.24 14.71
N CYS A 71 -7.12 -8.84 13.58
CA CYS A 71 -8.02 -8.94 12.41
C CYS A 71 -9.27 -9.78 12.73
N HIS A 72 -9.11 -10.89 13.45
CA HIS A 72 -10.25 -11.71 13.88
C HIS A 72 -11.20 -10.95 14.81
N GLN A 73 -10.65 -10.25 15.80
CA GLN A 73 -11.43 -9.42 16.72
C GLN A 73 -12.16 -8.31 15.97
N HIS A 74 -11.50 -7.65 15.02
CA HIS A 74 -12.09 -6.60 14.19
C HIS A 74 -13.27 -7.13 13.36
N ALA A 75 -13.07 -8.24 12.64
CA ALA A 75 -14.12 -8.83 11.82
C ALA A 75 -15.33 -9.26 12.67
N ALA A 76 -15.08 -9.86 13.82
CA ALA A 76 -16.13 -10.30 14.74
C ALA A 76 -16.94 -9.13 15.34
N ALA A 77 -16.36 -7.93 15.43
CA ALA A 77 -17.07 -6.74 15.91
C ALA A 77 -18.19 -6.29 14.97
N TYR A 78 -18.07 -6.58 13.67
CA TYR A 78 -19.03 -6.19 12.63
C TYR A 78 -19.88 -7.36 12.15
N LEU A 79 -19.25 -8.45 11.69
CA LEU A 79 -19.92 -9.50 10.91
C LEU A 79 -20.95 -10.33 11.70
N ARG A 80 -21.00 -10.16 13.03
CA ARG A 80 -22.05 -10.75 13.88
C ARG A 80 -23.38 -9.99 13.83
N ALA A 81 -23.35 -8.74 13.35
CA ALA A 81 -24.51 -7.87 13.25
C ALA A 81 -25.03 -7.77 11.81
N CYS A 82 -24.61 -8.67 10.91
CA CYS A 82 -25.17 -8.73 9.56
C CYS A 82 -26.69 -8.98 9.59
N PRO A 83 -27.44 -8.40 8.64
CA PRO A 83 -26.95 -7.59 7.50
C PRO A 83 -26.49 -6.18 7.89
N LEU A 84 -25.49 -5.63 7.16
CA LEU A 84 -24.84 -4.36 7.47
C LEU A 84 -25.05 -3.30 6.36
N PRO A 85 -25.11 -1.99 6.70
CA PRO A 85 -24.92 -0.92 5.70
C PRO A 85 -23.55 -1.02 5.02
N GLY A 86 -23.42 -0.52 3.80
CA GLY A 86 -22.26 -0.73 2.92
C GLY A 86 -20.93 -0.41 3.58
N MET A 87 -20.80 0.80 4.16
CA MET A 87 -19.58 1.19 4.88
C MET A 87 -19.27 0.33 6.12
N SER A 88 -20.29 -0.17 6.83
CA SER A 88 -20.07 -1.09 7.97
C SER A 88 -19.63 -2.48 7.48
N ALA A 89 -20.19 -2.96 6.36
CA ALA A 89 -19.77 -4.20 5.72
C ALA A 89 -18.32 -4.10 5.22
N ILE A 90 -17.93 -2.98 4.60
CA ILE A 90 -16.55 -2.70 4.19
C ILE A 90 -15.61 -2.78 5.40
N ARG A 91 -15.94 -2.11 6.51
CA ARG A 91 -15.15 -2.16 7.76
C ARG A 91 -15.04 -3.58 8.32
N GLY A 92 -16.11 -4.36 8.25
CA GLY A 92 -16.12 -5.77 8.65
C GLY A 92 -15.29 -6.70 7.75
N LEU A 93 -15.17 -6.37 6.45
CA LEU A 93 -14.38 -7.14 5.48
C LEU A 93 -12.92 -6.70 5.35
N GLU A 94 -12.59 -5.45 5.71
CA GLU A 94 -11.22 -4.95 5.72
C GLU A 94 -10.22 -5.86 6.48
N PRO A 95 -10.52 -6.40 7.68
CA PRO A 95 -9.65 -7.38 8.33
C PRO A 95 -9.45 -8.66 7.52
N VAL A 96 -10.44 -9.11 6.74
CA VAL A 96 -10.31 -10.29 5.86
C VAL A 96 -9.33 -10.00 4.71
N VAL A 97 -9.40 -8.79 4.13
CA VAL A 97 -8.41 -8.29 3.16
C VAL A 97 -7.03 -8.19 3.80
N ASN A 98 -6.93 -7.68 5.03
CA ASN A 98 -5.67 -7.55 5.75
C ASN A 98 -5.00 -8.90 6.02
N LEU A 99 -5.76 -9.98 6.26
CA LEU A 99 -5.20 -11.35 6.35
C LEU A 99 -4.56 -11.79 5.03
N ALA A 100 -5.19 -11.52 3.89
CA ALA A 100 -4.57 -11.78 2.59
C ALA A 100 -3.29 -10.94 2.38
N ARG A 101 -3.31 -9.66 2.77
CA ARG A 101 -2.11 -8.79 2.74
C ARG A 101 -0.98 -9.31 3.64
N LEU A 102 -1.30 -9.89 4.80
CA LEU A 102 -0.30 -10.53 5.66
C LEU A 102 0.35 -11.73 4.95
N ARG A 103 -0.41 -12.55 4.22
CA ARG A 103 0.15 -13.65 3.41
C ARG A 103 1.07 -13.14 2.30
N ILE A 104 0.66 -12.09 1.59
CA ILE A 104 1.49 -11.46 0.55
C ILE A 104 2.81 -10.96 1.15
N ARG A 105 2.76 -10.25 2.28
CA ARG A 105 3.97 -9.76 2.97
C ARG A 105 4.88 -10.88 3.47
N ALA A 106 4.33 -12.05 3.80
CA ALA A 106 5.08 -13.23 4.23
C ALA A 106 5.66 -14.04 3.05
N GLY A 107 5.66 -13.50 1.83
CA GLY A 107 6.18 -14.18 0.63
C GLY A 107 5.24 -15.26 0.07
N ARG A 108 3.97 -15.31 0.53
CA ARG A 108 2.95 -16.23 0.02
C ARG A 108 1.97 -15.47 -0.89
N ALA A 109 2.51 -14.78 -1.90
CA ALA A 109 1.76 -13.84 -2.72
C ALA A 109 0.58 -14.49 -3.46
N ASP A 110 0.79 -15.65 -4.07
CA ASP A 110 -0.27 -16.40 -4.76
C ASP A 110 -1.40 -16.86 -3.84
N GLU A 111 -1.09 -17.26 -2.61
CA GLU A 111 -2.13 -17.63 -1.66
C GLU A 111 -2.95 -16.40 -1.25
N GLY A 112 -2.28 -15.27 -0.94
CA GLY A 112 -2.97 -14.04 -0.63
C GLY A 112 -3.86 -13.56 -1.78
N ARG A 113 -3.35 -13.59 -3.02
CA ARG A 113 -4.12 -13.26 -4.23
C ARG A 113 -5.35 -14.15 -4.40
N ARG A 114 -5.20 -15.47 -4.30
CA ARG A 114 -6.34 -16.40 -4.40
C ARG A 114 -7.40 -16.15 -3.33
N ARG A 115 -7.00 -15.76 -2.11
CA ARG A 115 -7.95 -15.40 -1.05
C ARG A 115 -8.73 -14.13 -1.39
N LEU A 116 -8.09 -13.12 -1.99
CA LEU A 116 -8.77 -11.90 -2.45
C LEU A 116 -9.77 -12.20 -3.57
N LEU A 117 -9.39 -13.06 -4.53
CA LEU A 117 -10.30 -13.52 -5.59
C LEU A 117 -11.51 -14.24 -5.02
N ALA A 118 -11.28 -15.24 -4.15
CA ALA A 118 -12.36 -16.01 -3.53
C ALA A 118 -13.29 -15.13 -2.67
N LEU A 119 -12.76 -14.09 -2.00
CA LEU A 119 -13.58 -13.13 -1.27
C LEU A 119 -14.45 -12.29 -2.20
N HIS A 120 -13.86 -11.78 -3.29
CA HIS A 120 -14.61 -11.03 -4.30
C HIS A 120 -15.72 -11.88 -4.93
N GLU A 121 -15.41 -13.10 -5.35
CA GLU A 121 -16.37 -14.05 -5.93
C GLU A 121 -17.50 -14.40 -4.96
N ALA A 122 -17.18 -14.66 -3.68
CA ALA A 122 -18.18 -14.97 -2.67
C ALA A 122 -19.16 -13.81 -2.44
N VAL A 123 -18.64 -12.58 -2.32
CA VAL A 123 -19.50 -11.39 -2.18
C VAL A 123 -20.29 -11.14 -3.46
N GLU A 124 -19.68 -11.27 -4.64
CA GLU A 124 -20.34 -11.11 -5.93
C GLU A 124 -21.53 -12.07 -6.11
N ALA A 125 -21.37 -13.32 -5.67
CA ALA A 125 -22.41 -14.34 -5.73
C ALA A 125 -23.39 -14.31 -4.54
N SER A 126 -23.24 -13.38 -3.59
CA SER A 126 -23.96 -13.34 -2.31
C SER A 126 -23.93 -14.70 -1.60
N ALA A 127 -22.75 -15.33 -1.59
CA ALA A 127 -22.53 -16.66 -1.04
C ALA A 127 -21.78 -16.60 0.29
N ALA A 128 -22.20 -17.44 1.24
CA ALA A 128 -21.48 -17.59 2.50
C ALA A 128 -20.09 -18.21 2.26
N ALA A 129 -19.07 -17.69 2.93
CA ALA A 129 -17.70 -18.15 2.79
C ALA A 129 -16.93 -18.10 4.12
N ARG A 130 -15.77 -18.76 4.17
CA ARG A 130 -14.91 -18.78 5.35
C ARG A 130 -13.46 -18.50 5.00
N PHE A 131 -12.85 -17.52 5.68
CA PHE A 131 -11.48 -17.07 5.45
C PHE A 131 -10.68 -17.08 6.74
N GLU A 132 -9.70 -17.99 6.84
CA GLU A 132 -8.87 -18.19 8.04
C GLU A 132 -9.65 -18.34 9.37
N GLY A 133 -10.92 -18.77 9.32
CA GLY A 133 -11.78 -18.93 10.49
C GLY A 133 -12.80 -17.80 10.68
N ILE A 134 -12.70 -16.72 9.92
CA ILE A 134 -13.75 -15.68 9.83
C ILE A 134 -14.84 -16.18 8.90
N ALA A 135 -16.08 -16.23 9.38
CA ALA A 135 -17.26 -16.50 8.55
C ALA A 135 -17.74 -15.19 7.93
N VAL A 136 -17.87 -15.17 6.61
CA VAL A 136 -18.51 -14.09 5.85
C VAL A 136 -19.90 -14.60 5.46
N PRO A 137 -20.98 -13.99 5.99
CA PRO A 137 -22.34 -14.44 5.72
C PRO A 137 -22.77 -14.12 4.27
N ALA A 138 -23.76 -14.86 3.78
CA ALA A 138 -24.36 -14.62 2.45
C ALA A 138 -25.16 -13.31 2.42
N ASP A 139 -25.87 -13.04 3.52
CA ASP A 139 -26.63 -11.83 3.82
C ASP A 139 -25.74 -10.75 4.45
N LEU A 140 -24.61 -10.44 3.80
CA LEU A 140 -23.64 -9.47 4.31
C LEU A 140 -24.22 -8.06 4.46
N THR A 141 -25.02 -7.61 3.49
CA THR A 141 -25.46 -6.22 3.36
C THR A 141 -26.97 -6.05 3.47
N SER A 142 -27.41 -4.90 3.95
CA SER A 142 -28.84 -4.60 4.18
C SER A 142 -29.61 -4.33 2.89
N THR A 143 -28.95 -3.79 1.87
CA THR A 143 -29.55 -3.46 0.57
C THR A 143 -28.68 -3.87 -0.61
N ASP A 144 -29.25 -3.87 -1.81
CA ASP A 144 -28.51 -4.09 -3.06
C ASP A 144 -27.54 -2.92 -3.37
N GLU A 145 -27.85 -1.70 -2.93
CA GLU A 145 -26.97 -0.53 -3.06
C GLU A 145 -25.72 -0.71 -2.20
N ASP A 146 -25.90 -1.11 -0.93
CA ASP A 146 -24.81 -1.47 -0.03
C ASP A 146 -23.95 -2.60 -0.61
N HIS A 147 -24.60 -3.62 -1.21
CA HIS A 147 -23.90 -4.73 -1.88
C HIS A 147 -23.03 -4.24 -3.03
N HIS A 148 -23.57 -3.35 -3.86
CA HIS A 148 -22.85 -2.76 -4.98
C HIS A 148 -21.63 -1.94 -4.51
N GLU A 149 -21.79 -1.17 -3.43
CA GLU A 149 -20.69 -0.42 -2.81
C GLU A 149 -19.56 -1.34 -2.34
N VAL A 150 -19.90 -2.42 -1.62
CA VAL A 150 -18.93 -3.41 -1.13
C VAL A 150 -18.21 -4.09 -2.29
N ARG A 151 -18.94 -4.49 -3.35
CA ARG A 151 -18.35 -5.08 -4.56
C ARG A 151 -17.37 -4.12 -5.24
N GLY A 152 -17.76 -2.86 -5.41
CA GLY A 152 -16.89 -1.83 -6.00
C GLY A 152 -15.62 -1.57 -5.17
N TRP A 153 -15.72 -1.64 -3.84
CA TRP A 153 -14.55 -1.59 -2.96
C TRP A 153 -13.64 -2.83 -3.11
N LEU A 154 -14.19 -4.04 -3.07
CA LEU A 154 -13.41 -5.28 -3.23
C LEU A 154 -12.74 -5.38 -4.61
N TRP A 155 -13.42 -4.93 -5.66
CA TRP A 155 -12.84 -4.87 -7.01
C TRP A 155 -11.61 -3.95 -7.04
N ARG A 156 -11.65 -2.78 -6.39
CA ARG A 156 -10.48 -1.89 -6.26
C ARG A 156 -9.35 -2.55 -5.47
N VAL A 157 -9.66 -3.28 -4.39
CA VAL A 157 -8.67 -4.05 -3.63
C VAL A 157 -8.02 -5.12 -4.51
N LEU A 158 -8.80 -5.85 -5.30
CA LEU A 158 -8.30 -6.89 -6.19
C LEU A 158 -7.38 -6.34 -7.28
N LEU A 159 -7.75 -5.21 -7.88
CA LEU A 159 -6.90 -4.53 -8.86
C LEU A 159 -5.60 -4.03 -8.23
N ALA A 160 -5.66 -3.47 -7.02
CA ALA A 160 -4.48 -2.93 -6.36
C ALA A 160 -3.55 -4.02 -5.82
N ASP A 161 -4.05 -4.87 -4.92
CA ASP A 161 -3.24 -5.83 -4.16
C ASP A 161 -3.02 -7.11 -4.95
N GLY A 162 -4.00 -7.56 -5.74
CA GLY A 162 -3.87 -8.71 -6.63
C GLY A 162 -2.81 -8.47 -7.71
N THR A 163 -2.82 -7.30 -8.35
CA THR A 163 -1.78 -6.91 -9.31
C THR A 163 -0.41 -6.85 -8.65
N ARG A 164 -0.28 -6.14 -7.52
CA ARG A 164 1.00 -5.97 -6.84
C ARG A 164 1.62 -7.30 -6.39
N SER A 165 0.78 -8.28 -6.02
CA SER A 165 1.25 -9.62 -5.67
C SER A 165 1.97 -10.32 -6.83
N LEU A 166 1.63 -10.01 -8.08
CA LEU A 166 2.26 -10.55 -9.29
C LEU A 166 3.47 -9.73 -9.73
N THR A 167 3.34 -8.39 -9.74
CA THR A 167 4.41 -7.52 -10.24
C THR A 167 5.66 -7.54 -9.36
N THR A 168 5.48 -7.70 -8.05
CA THR A 168 6.62 -7.83 -7.11
C THR A 168 7.44 -9.10 -7.32
N GLU A 169 6.83 -10.15 -7.88
CA GLU A 169 7.49 -11.39 -8.31
C GLU A 169 8.01 -11.33 -9.76
N GLY A 170 7.89 -10.19 -10.45
CA GLY A 170 8.30 -10.05 -11.86
C GLY A 170 7.36 -10.73 -12.87
N ARG A 171 6.16 -11.16 -12.45
CA ARG A 171 5.18 -11.88 -13.28
C ARG A 171 4.31 -10.92 -14.09
N TRP A 172 4.94 -10.11 -14.93
CA TRP A 172 4.29 -8.99 -15.63
C TRP A 172 3.19 -9.43 -16.60
N SER A 173 3.37 -10.52 -17.34
CA SER A 173 2.35 -11.04 -18.26
C SER A 173 1.10 -11.53 -17.50
N GLU A 174 1.29 -12.19 -16.36
CA GLU A 174 0.18 -12.62 -15.51
C GLU A 174 -0.50 -11.44 -14.83
N ALA A 175 0.26 -10.41 -14.43
CA ALA A 175 -0.30 -9.18 -13.90
C ALA A 175 -1.18 -8.47 -14.93
N LEU A 176 -0.75 -8.42 -16.20
CA LEU A 176 -1.55 -7.86 -17.29
C LEU A 176 -2.84 -8.67 -17.48
N ALA A 177 -2.74 -10.00 -17.60
CA ALA A 177 -3.92 -10.86 -17.74
C ALA A 177 -4.89 -10.72 -16.56
N HIS A 178 -4.39 -10.60 -15.32
CA HIS A 178 -5.20 -10.35 -14.13
C HIS A 178 -5.97 -9.04 -14.24
N ILE A 179 -5.33 -7.95 -14.66
CA ILE A 179 -5.99 -6.65 -14.79
C ILE A 179 -7.00 -6.66 -15.94
N GLU A 180 -6.67 -7.27 -17.08
CA GLU A 180 -7.55 -7.38 -18.25
C GLU A 180 -8.82 -8.16 -17.92
N ALA A 181 -8.70 -9.29 -17.22
CA ALA A 181 -9.84 -10.08 -16.75
C ALA A 181 -10.83 -9.26 -15.90
N HIS A 182 -10.32 -8.26 -15.18
CA HIS A 182 -11.11 -7.36 -14.34
C HIS A 182 -11.33 -5.97 -14.96
N ARG A 183 -11.06 -5.80 -16.26
CA ARG A 183 -11.23 -4.56 -17.04
C ARG A 183 -10.53 -3.34 -16.42
N GLY A 184 -9.38 -3.54 -15.78
CA GLY A 184 -8.65 -2.49 -15.05
C GLY A 184 -7.67 -1.67 -15.89
N VAL A 185 -7.56 -1.89 -17.20
CA VAL A 185 -6.67 -1.09 -18.08
C VAL A 185 -7.39 0.16 -18.57
N GLY A 186 -7.25 1.26 -17.83
CA GLY A 186 -7.79 2.59 -18.19
C GLY A 186 -6.83 3.43 -19.05
N GLN A 187 -7.26 4.61 -19.51
CA GLN A 187 -6.46 5.55 -20.32
C GLN A 187 -5.56 6.50 -19.51
N ARG A 188 -5.74 6.55 -18.18
CA ARG A 188 -4.92 7.30 -17.22
C ARG A 188 -3.74 6.47 -16.70
N MET A 189 -2.72 7.09 -16.12
CA MET A 189 -1.50 6.41 -15.64
C MET A 189 -1.68 5.77 -14.25
N LEU A 190 -2.75 5.00 -14.09
CA LEU A 190 -3.05 4.20 -12.91
C LEU A 190 -2.40 2.80 -13.01
N ASP A 191 -2.70 1.92 -12.05
CA ASP A 191 -2.12 0.57 -11.95
C ASP A 191 -2.12 -0.19 -13.30
N GLY A 192 -3.27 -0.27 -13.97
CA GLY A 192 -3.43 -1.05 -15.20
C GLY A 192 -2.61 -0.54 -16.38
N ARG A 193 -2.52 0.77 -16.56
CA ARG A 193 -1.73 1.37 -17.66
C ARG A 193 -0.24 1.15 -17.44
N GLN A 194 0.23 1.29 -16.19
CA GLN A 194 1.62 1.02 -15.83
C GLN A 194 2.00 -0.45 -16.06
N VAL A 195 1.14 -1.38 -15.66
CA VAL A 195 1.35 -2.82 -15.90
C VAL A 195 1.38 -3.15 -17.38
N ALA A 196 0.48 -2.59 -18.19
CA ALA A 196 0.48 -2.82 -19.63
C ALA A 196 1.78 -2.36 -20.30
N VAL A 197 2.29 -1.17 -19.93
CA VAL A 197 3.57 -0.64 -20.43
C VAL A 197 4.73 -1.56 -20.04
N LEU A 198 4.83 -1.94 -18.76
CA LEU A 198 5.94 -2.78 -18.28
C LEU A 198 5.88 -4.21 -18.81
N ALA A 199 4.68 -4.79 -18.94
CA ALA A 199 4.51 -6.10 -19.56
C ALA A 199 4.97 -6.10 -21.03
N ALA A 200 4.71 -5.00 -21.77
CA ALA A 200 5.22 -4.83 -23.13
C ALA A 200 6.76 -4.71 -23.15
N LEU A 201 7.36 -3.90 -22.26
CA LEU A 201 8.82 -3.74 -22.17
C LEU A 201 9.54 -5.04 -21.76
N VAL A 202 8.98 -5.79 -20.82
CA VAL A 202 9.52 -7.11 -20.41
C VAL A 202 9.43 -8.12 -21.56
N ALA A 203 8.38 -8.05 -22.38
CA ALA A 203 8.24 -8.88 -23.57
C ALA A 203 9.05 -8.38 -24.79
N GLY A 204 9.87 -7.33 -24.65
CA GLY A 204 10.63 -6.74 -25.75
C GLY A 204 9.77 -6.04 -26.82
N LYS A 205 8.52 -5.70 -26.50
CA LYS A 205 7.57 -5.03 -27.40
C LYS A 205 7.62 -3.52 -27.19
N THR A 206 8.78 -2.93 -27.44
CA THR A 206 9.06 -1.52 -27.10
C THR A 206 8.18 -0.54 -27.88
N GLU A 207 7.83 -0.84 -29.14
CA GLU A 207 6.87 -0.03 -29.92
C GLU A 207 5.46 -0.03 -29.30
N ALA A 208 5.01 -1.18 -28.79
CA ALA A 208 3.71 -1.28 -28.12
C ALA A 208 3.71 -0.49 -26.79
N ALA A 209 4.82 -0.56 -26.04
CA ALA A 209 5.00 0.25 -24.84
C ALA A 209 4.96 1.76 -25.15
N ALA A 210 5.67 2.19 -26.21
CA ALA A 210 5.66 3.57 -26.67
C ALA A 210 4.25 4.03 -27.10
N ALA A 211 3.51 3.19 -27.82
CA ALA A 211 2.13 3.50 -28.23
C ALA A 211 1.19 3.64 -27.02
N LEU A 212 1.34 2.78 -26.00
CA LEU A 212 0.58 2.88 -24.74
C LEU A 212 0.88 4.19 -23.98
N LEU A 213 2.15 4.61 -23.96
CA LEU A 213 2.57 5.87 -23.33
C LEU A 213 2.02 7.08 -24.11
N ALA A 214 2.14 7.08 -25.44
CA ALA A 214 1.62 8.16 -26.28
C ALA A 214 0.10 8.31 -26.20
N ALA A 215 -0.63 7.20 -26.02
CA ALA A 215 -2.08 7.19 -25.86
C ALA A 215 -2.56 7.45 -24.42
N THR A 216 -1.64 7.65 -23.46
CA THR A 216 -2.01 7.94 -22.07
C THR A 216 -2.54 9.37 -21.99
N LEU A 217 -3.75 9.52 -21.44
CA LEU A 217 -4.33 10.84 -21.18
C LEU A 217 -3.60 11.52 -20.01
N PRO A 218 -3.32 12.83 -20.10
CA PRO A 218 -2.78 13.59 -18.98
C PRO A 218 -3.66 13.44 -17.74
N GLY A 219 -3.01 13.25 -16.60
CA GLY A 219 -3.64 13.15 -15.28
C GLY A 219 -3.03 14.12 -14.29
N ASP A 220 -3.10 13.74 -13.02
CA ASP A 220 -2.53 14.54 -11.93
C ASP A 220 -1.00 14.61 -12.07
N ARG A 221 -0.35 15.56 -11.38
CA ARG A 221 1.11 15.74 -11.45
C ARG A 221 1.89 14.44 -11.21
N TRP A 222 1.46 13.62 -10.25
CA TRP A 222 2.12 12.35 -9.94
C TRP A 222 2.03 11.33 -11.10
N GLU A 223 0.95 11.35 -11.89
CA GLU A 223 0.80 10.48 -13.07
C GLU A 223 1.76 10.89 -14.17
N GLN A 224 2.01 12.20 -14.31
CA GLN A 224 2.96 12.74 -15.26
C GLN A 224 4.40 12.33 -14.87
N ASP A 225 4.75 12.42 -13.59
CA ASP A 225 6.06 11.98 -13.08
C ASP A 225 6.30 10.48 -13.36
N VAL A 226 5.28 9.64 -13.14
CA VAL A 226 5.33 8.21 -13.43
C VAL A 226 5.42 7.93 -14.93
N THR A 227 4.67 8.68 -15.76
CA THR A 227 4.70 8.58 -17.22
C THR A 227 6.09 8.96 -17.75
N ALA A 228 6.71 10.00 -17.20
CA ALA A 228 8.07 10.42 -17.55
C ALA A 228 9.09 9.33 -17.20
N CYS A 229 8.99 8.72 -16.00
CA CYS A 229 9.84 7.58 -15.62
C CYS A 229 9.72 6.42 -16.63
N LEU A 230 8.49 6.03 -16.99
CA LEU A 230 8.24 4.95 -17.95
C LEU A 230 8.69 5.30 -19.37
N THR A 231 8.61 6.58 -19.76
CA THR A 231 9.12 7.07 -21.05
C THR A 231 10.63 6.95 -21.15
N VAL A 232 11.37 7.37 -20.11
CA VAL A 232 12.82 7.19 -20.03
C VAL A 232 13.21 5.71 -20.13
N LEU A 233 12.50 4.84 -19.40
CA LEU A 233 12.70 3.39 -19.48
C LEU A 233 12.46 2.84 -20.88
N CYS A 234 11.34 3.21 -21.50
CA CYS A 234 10.97 2.76 -22.83
C CYS A 234 12.01 3.15 -23.89
N ARG A 235 12.50 4.40 -23.85
CA ARG A 235 13.52 4.88 -24.81
C ARG A 235 14.84 4.15 -24.66
N ARG A 236 15.29 3.94 -23.42
CA ARG A 236 16.53 3.20 -23.15
C ARG A 236 16.45 1.75 -23.58
N ASP A 237 15.32 1.09 -23.34
CA ASP A 237 15.08 -0.27 -23.81
C ASP A 237 15.08 -0.34 -25.35
N ALA A 238 14.66 0.75 -26.03
CA ALA A 238 14.76 0.90 -27.48
C ALA A 238 16.17 1.29 -27.99
N GLY A 239 17.17 1.44 -27.10
CA GLY A 239 18.51 1.92 -27.46
C GLY A 239 18.59 3.41 -27.84
N GLN A 240 17.58 4.20 -27.48
CA GLN A 240 17.51 5.64 -27.76
C GLN A 240 18.06 6.45 -26.59
N SER A 241 18.66 7.62 -26.88
CA SER A 241 19.03 8.58 -25.82
C SER A 241 17.78 9.10 -25.11
N ALA A 242 17.88 9.22 -23.79
CA ALA A 242 16.84 9.75 -22.91
C ALA A 242 17.42 10.75 -21.88
N ASP A 243 18.60 11.33 -22.18
CA ASP A 243 19.36 12.13 -21.21
C ASP A 243 18.69 13.47 -20.90
N GLY A 244 18.07 14.10 -21.91
CA GLY A 244 17.28 15.31 -21.72
C GLY A 244 16.05 15.06 -20.86
N GLU A 245 15.27 14.03 -21.20
CA GLU A 245 14.07 13.66 -20.43
C GLU A 245 14.41 13.24 -19.00
N LEU A 246 15.56 12.58 -18.79
CA LEU A 246 16.04 12.23 -17.46
C LEU A 246 16.46 13.48 -16.66
N ALA A 247 17.14 14.45 -17.28
CA ALA A 247 17.54 15.68 -16.61
C ALA A 247 16.31 16.51 -16.17
N ASP A 248 15.29 16.59 -17.03
CA ASP A 248 14.01 17.25 -16.72
C ASP A 248 13.29 16.52 -15.57
N LEU A 249 13.24 15.18 -15.61
CA LEU A 249 12.65 14.35 -14.56
C LEU A 249 13.35 14.53 -13.21
N VAL A 250 14.69 14.56 -13.18
CA VAL A 250 15.45 14.81 -11.95
C VAL A 250 15.13 16.19 -11.39
N THR A 251 15.08 17.21 -12.25
CA THR A 251 14.77 18.58 -11.84
C THR A 251 13.36 18.67 -11.26
N ALA A 252 12.37 18.13 -11.96
CA ALA A 252 10.97 18.11 -11.52
C ALA A 252 10.78 17.36 -10.19
N PHE A 253 11.51 16.27 -9.97
CA PHE A 253 11.51 15.53 -8.71
C PHE A 253 12.08 16.37 -7.55
N LEU A 254 13.26 16.99 -7.74
CA LEU A 254 13.92 17.77 -6.69
C LEU A 254 13.12 19.04 -6.31
N GLU A 255 12.39 19.62 -7.25
CA GLU A 255 11.51 20.78 -7.01
C GLU A 255 10.16 20.40 -6.37
N ARG A 256 9.85 19.11 -6.25
CA ARG A 256 8.58 18.66 -5.69
C ARG A 256 8.53 18.88 -4.18
N GLN A 257 7.50 19.56 -3.71
CA GLN A 257 7.27 19.74 -2.27
C GLN A 257 6.78 18.45 -1.59
N ALA A 258 7.11 18.31 -0.30
CA ALA A 258 6.55 17.25 0.53
C ALA A 258 5.04 17.47 0.71
N GLU A 259 4.28 16.38 0.57
CA GLU A 259 2.83 16.38 0.75
C GLU A 259 2.49 15.43 1.90
N PRO A 260 1.74 15.88 2.93
CA PRO A 260 1.37 15.03 4.06
C PRO A 260 0.73 13.72 3.63
N GLY A 261 1.21 12.60 4.16
CA GLY A 261 0.72 11.27 3.82
C GLY A 261 1.17 10.70 2.48
N MET A 262 2.02 11.42 1.72
CA MET A 262 2.58 10.96 0.45
C MET A 262 4.08 10.66 0.51
N THR A 263 4.70 10.65 1.70
CA THR A 263 6.14 10.42 1.89
C THR A 263 6.61 9.12 1.21
N VAL A 264 5.92 8.00 1.45
CA VAL A 264 6.32 6.71 0.86
C VAL A 264 6.23 6.72 -0.66
N PHE A 265 5.23 7.40 -1.24
CA PHE A 265 5.14 7.56 -2.69
C PHE A 265 6.32 8.40 -3.21
N ALA A 266 6.59 9.55 -2.59
CA ALA A 266 7.68 10.44 -2.98
C ALA A 266 9.05 9.74 -2.92
N ILE A 267 9.30 8.96 -1.86
CA ILE A 267 10.51 8.18 -1.71
C ILE A 267 10.62 7.11 -2.80
N ARG A 268 9.55 6.35 -3.08
CA ARG A 268 9.57 5.34 -4.14
C ARG A 268 9.76 5.96 -5.53
N LEU A 269 9.18 7.12 -5.78
CA LEU A 269 9.40 7.89 -7.01
C LEU A 269 10.86 8.31 -7.14
N GLY A 270 11.44 8.93 -6.10
CA GLY A 270 12.84 9.32 -6.11
C GLY A 270 13.81 8.15 -6.23
N LEU A 271 13.49 7.00 -5.64
CA LEU A 271 14.24 5.76 -5.80
C LEU A 271 14.11 5.17 -7.22
N THR A 272 12.97 5.36 -7.89
CA THR A 272 12.83 5.05 -9.32
C THR A 272 13.71 5.98 -10.15
N VAL A 273 13.67 7.30 -9.91
CA VAL A 273 14.54 8.29 -10.59
C VAL A 273 16.01 7.98 -10.37
N LEU A 274 16.41 7.65 -9.14
CA LEU A 274 17.78 7.25 -8.80
C LEU A 274 18.21 6.00 -9.59
N GLY A 275 17.32 5.01 -9.72
CA GLY A 275 17.54 3.84 -10.57
C GLY A 275 17.69 4.18 -12.05
N LEU A 276 17.02 5.24 -12.53
CA LEU A 276 17.20 5.73 -13.90
C LEU A 276 18.51 6.49 -14.10
N ILE A 277 19.15 7.03 -13.07
CA ILE A 277 20.46 7.68 -13.28
C ILE A 277 21.54 6.62 -13.55
N ASP A 278 21.44 5.45 -12.91
CA ASP A 278 22.29 4.26 -13.09
C ASP A 278 23.81 4.54 -13.14
N SER A 279 24.24 5.60 -12.44
CA SER A 279 25.64 6.00 -12.36
C SER A 279 25.94 6.64 -11.01
N ALA A 280 26.81 5.98 -10.24
CA ALA A 280 27.30 6.46 -8.96
C ALA A 280 28.17 7.72 -9.08
N THR A 281 28.72 8.02 -10.26
CA THR A 281 29.55 9.21 -10.48
C THR A 281 28.73 10.45 -10.84
N SER A 282 27.42 10.30 -11.07
CA SER A 282 26.56 11.42 -11.44
C SER A 282 26.34 12.37 -10.26
N PRO A 283 26.58 13.69 -10.42
CA PRO A 283 26.20 14.69 -9.41
C PRO A 283 24.71 14.70 -9.12
N ALA A 284 23.87 14.39 -10.13
CA ALA A 284 22.43 14.28 -9.95
C ALA A 284 22.04 13.14 -8.99
N ALA A 285 22.75 12.01 -9.03
CA ALA A 285 22.49 10.89 -8.12
C ALA A 285 22.74 11.28 -6.65
N HIS A 286 23.81 12.02 -6.38
CA HIS A 286 24.12 12.53 -5.04
C HIS A 286 23.04 13.48 -4.52
N ARG A 287 22.58 14.42 -5.36
CA ARG A 287 21.48 15.35 -5.01
C ARG A 287 20.18 14.62 -4.70
N VAL A 288 19.84 13.59 -5.48
CA VAL A 288 18.65 12.75 -5.23
C VAL A 288 18.79 11.98 -3.92
N VAL A 289 19.97 11.44 -3.60
CA VAL A 289 20.21 10.72 -2.34
C VAL A 289 20.10 11.65 -1.13
N GLU A 290 20.64 12.87 -1.23
CA GLU A 290 20.51 13.90 -0.19
C GLU A 290 19.05 14.28 0.05
N ASP A 291 18.28 14.55 -1.01
CA ASP A 291 16.85 14.88 -0.93
C ASP A 291 16.02 13.71 -0.36
N LEU A 292 16.30 12.47 -0.76
CA LEU A 292 15.65 11.27 -0.22
C LEU A 292 15.92 11.09 1.27
N HIS A 293 17.16 11.30 1.72
CA HIS A 293 17.50 11.27 3.15
C HIS A 293 16.76 12.39 3.90
N HIS A 294 16.78 13.61 3.37
CA HIS A 294 16.14 14.76 4.00
C HIS A 294 14.65 14.52 4.22
N ARG A 295 13.90 14.15 3.17
CA ARG A 295 12.47 13.83 3.25
C ARG A 295 12.17 12.70 4.22
N THR A 296 13.05 11.70 4.29
CA THR A 296 12.90 10.56 5.21
C THR A 296 13.00 11.00 6.66
N VAL A 297 14.01 11.82 6.99
CA VAL A 297 14.26 12.29 8.35
C VAL A 297 13.22 13.33 8.77
N GLU A 298 12.87 14.28 7.90
CA GLU A 298 11.83 15.30 8.18
C GLU A 298 10.48 14.67 8.49
N ALA A 299 10.09 13.63 7.73
CA ALA A 299 8.83 12.94 7.95
C ALA A 299 8.85 11.95 9.12
N GLN A 300 10.04 11.65 9.68
CA GLN A 300 10.27 10.60 10.68
C GLN A 300 9.60 9.27 10.30
N ASP A 301 9.60 8.92 9.01
CA ASP A 301 8.89 7.75 8.49
C ASP A 301 9.80 6.53 8.35
N GLY A 302 9.63 5.53 9.22
CA GLY A 302 10.36 4.26 9.17
C GLY A 302 10.15 3.47 7.88
N TYR A 303 9.00 3.62 7.20
CA TYR A 303 8.80 2.99 5.89
C TYR A 303 9.68 3.62 4.83
N ALA A 304 9.79 4.96 4.82
CA ALA A 304 10.68 5.69 3.93
C ALA A 304 12.14 5.25 4.16
N ALA A 305 12.58 5.23 5.43
CA ALA A 305 13.94 4.82 5.79
C ALA A 305 14.26 3.37 5.39
N ARG A 306 13.30 2.45 5.52
CA ARG A 306 13.48 1.06 5.07
C ARG A 306 13.62 0.98 3.54
N GLU A 307 12.82 1.75 2.80
CA GLU A 307 12.86 1.75 1.32
C GLU A 307 14.18 2.33 0.80
N THR A 308 14.68 3.41 1.40
CA THR A 308 15.98 4.01 1.01
C THR A 308 17.14 3.06 1.31
N LEU A 309 17.18 2.46 2.50
CA LEU A 309 18.21 1.48 2.88
C LEU A 309 18.18 0.19 2.04
N ALA A 310 17.03 -0.15 1.45
CA ALA A 310 16.92 -1.29 0.55
C ALA A 310 17.43 -1.00 -0.87
N HIS A 311 17.75 0.25 -1.21
CA HIS A 311 18.23 0.62 -2.55
C HIS A 311 19.77 0.62 -2.62
N PRO A 312 20.39 -0.22 -3.48
CA PRO A 312 21.85 -0.33 -3.55
C PRO A 312 22.56 1.01 -3.83
N LEU A 313 22.08 1.77 -4.81
CA LEU A 313 22.68 3.07 -5.14
C LEU A 313 22.52 4.12 -4.03
N PHE A 314 21.42 4.09 -3.25
CA PHE A 314 21.31 4.96 -2.08
C PHE A 314 22.38 4.59 -1.05
N THR A 315 22.51 3.31 -0.71
CA THR A 315 23.51 2.85 0.27
C THR A 315 24.95 3.06 -0.17
N ALA A 316 25.22 3.08 -1.48
CA ALA A 316 26.55 3.33 -2.03
C ALA A 316 26.95 4.81 -2.00
N LEU A 317 25.99 5.72 -2.09
CA LEU A 317 26.23 7.16 -2.19
C LEU A 317 25.95 7.93 -0.89
N ALA A 318 25.08 7.40 -0.04
CA ALA A 318 24.79 8.00 1.25
C ALA A 318 26.04 7.99 2.13
N THR A 319 26.25 9.10 2.85
CA THR A 319 27.26 9.14 3.90
C THR A 319 26.92 8.15 5.01
N GLU A 320 27.93 7.73 5.77
CA GLU A 320 27.73 6.84 6.92
C GLU A 320 26.71 7.41 7.92
N ARG A 321 26.75 8.73 8.13
CA ARG A 321 25.78 9.43 8.99
C ARG A 321 24.35 9.33 8.46
N GLN A 322 24.14 9.58 7.17
CA GLN A 322 22.81 9.49 6.56
C GLN A 322 22.24 8.06 6.62
N ALA A 323 23.08 7.07 6.37
CA ALA A 323 22.69 5.67 6.49
C ALA A 323 22.35 5.31 7.95
N GLU A 324 23.12 5.79 8.92
CA GLU A 324 22.87 5.53 10.34
C GLU A 324 21.60 6.22 10.85
N ASP A 325 21.30 7.44 10.41
CA ASP A 325 20.04 8.13 10.72
C ASP A 325 18.83 7.30 10.25
N CYS A 326 18.89 6.78 9.01
CA CYS A 326 17.84 5.92 8.47
C CYS A 326 17.72 4.61 9.28
N ARG A 327 18.84 3.96 9.65
CA ARG A 327 18.80 2.74 10.47
C ARG A 327 18.26 3.01 11.87
N ALA A 328 18.64 4.12 12.49
CA ALA A 328 18.13 4.55 13.78
C ALA A 328 16.61 4.75 13.73
N LEU A 329 16.11 5.37 12.66
CA LEU A 329 14.69 5.57 12.45
C LEU A 329 13.94 4.24 12.28
N VAL A 330 14.45 3.31 11.46
CA VAL A 330 13.87 1.95 11.32
C VAL A 330 13.76 1.25 12.69
N ARG A 331 14.82 1.34 13.52
CA ARG A 331 14.82 0.77 14.88
C ARG A 331 13.82 1.48 15.81
N ALA A 332 13.76 2.81 15.79
CA ALA A 332 12.82 3.58 16.61
C ALA A 332 11.35 3.29 16.27
N CYS A 333 11.07 2.99 15.00
CA CYS A 333 9.76 2.56 14.52
C CYS A 333 9.43 1.10 14.87
N GLY A 334 10.38 0.34 15.38
CA GLY A 334 10.22 -1.06 15.77
C GLY A 334 10.09 -2.04 14.60
N LEU A 335 10.42 -1.64 13.37
CA LEU A 335 10.20 -2.47 12.19
C LEU A 335 10.96 -3.80 12.30
N ASN A 336 10.23 -4.92 12.26
CA ASN A 336 10.70 -6.29 12.44
C ASN A 336 11.46 -6.54 13.76
N SER A 337 11.17 -5.79 14.83
CA SER A 337 11.84 -5.97 16.12
C SER A 337 11.49 -7.30 16.79
N GLY A 338 10.34 -7.88 16.48
CA GLY A 338 9.77 -9.04 17.17
C GLY A 338 9.33 -8.76 18.61
N ILE A 339 9.40 -7.50 19.06
CA ILE A 339 9.23 -7.12 20.46
C ILE A 339 8.18 -6.03 20.57
N LEU A 340 7.21 -6.28 21.46
CA LEU A 340 6.24 -5.32 21.96
C LEU A 340 6.30 -5.38 23.48
N SER A 341 6.69 -4.28 24.14
CA SER A 341 6.75 -4.24 25.60
C SER A 341 5.37 -4.42 26.22
N ASP A 342 5.31 -4.94 27.44
CA ASP A 342 4.05 -5.20 28.14
C ASP A 342 3.23 -3.92 28.37
N GLU A 343 3.90 -2.80 28.61
CA GLU A 343 3.29 -1.46 28.70
C GLU A 343 2.53 -1.11 27.41
N LEU A 344 3.20 -1.15 26.24
CA LEU A 344 2.59 -0.84 24.95
C LEU A 344 1.53 -1.86 24.55
N ARG A 345 1.71 -3.13 24.94
CA ARG A 345 0.68 -4.16 24.76
C ARG A 345 -0.57 -3.85 25.58
N GLY A 346 -0.41 -3.39 26.81
CA GLY A 346 -1.51 -2.95 27.68
C GLY A 346 -2.30 -1.80 27.05
N GLU A 347 -1.60 -0.76 26.57
CA GLU A 347 -2.20 0.39 25.88
C GLU A 347 -2.97 -0.02 24.62
N LEU A 348 -2.37 -0.84 23.75
CA LEU A 348 -3.04 -1.36 22.55
C LEU A 348 -4.30 -2.15 22.91
N THR A 349 -4.21 -3.04 23.92
CA THR A 349 -5.34 -3.88 24.34
C THR A 349 -6.49 -3.02 24.87
N ALA A 350 -6.18 -2.00 25.68
CA ALA A 350 -7.18 -1.07 26.20
C ALA A 350 -7.87 -0.28 25.07
N ALA A 351 -7.09 0.26 24.13
CA ALA A 351 -7.64 1.02 23.00
C ALA A 351 -8.52 0.15 22.08
N LEU A 352 -8.14 -1.11 21.84
CA LEU A 352 -8.94 -2.07 21.10
C LEU A 352 -10.25 -2.41 21.83
N HIS A 353 -10.19 -2.64 23.14
CA HIS A 353 -11.37 -2.91 23.94
C HIS A 353 -12.38 -1.76 23.88
N THR A 354 -11.91 -0.53 24.11
CA THR A 354 -12.71 0.68 24.01
C THR A 354 -13.33 0.84 22.62
N SER A 355 -12.55 0.65 21.56
CA SER A 355 -13.04 0.73 20.18
C SER A 355 -14.08 -0.34 19.87
N ASN A 356 -13.93 -1.55 20.43
CA ASN A 356 -14.92 -2.61 20.27
C ASN A 356 -16.30 -2.21 20.82
N LEU A 357 -16.32 -1.57 21.99
CA LEU A 357 -17.57 -1.10 22.61
C LEU A 357 -18.26 -0.07 21.71
N VAL A 358 -17.53 0.90 21.18
CA VAL A 358 -18.07 1.92 20.25
C VAL A 358 -18.70 1.27 19.01
N VAL A 359 -18.01 0.31 18.39
CA VAL A 359 -18.54 -0.40 17.21
C VAL A 359 -19.85 -1.12 17.55
N ARG A 360 -19.87 -1.88 18.67
CA ARG A 360 -21.05 -2.66 19.06
C ARG A 360 -22.24 -1.79 19.43
N GLU A 361 -22.02 -0.69 20.16
CA GLU A 361 -23.06 0.28 20.51
C GLU A 361 -23.61 1.01 19.28
N SER A 362 -22.75 1.33 18.31
CA SER A 362 -23.16 1.95 17.05
C SER A 362 -24.04 1.01 16.21
N LEU A 363 -23.67 -0.27 16.13
CA LEU A 363 -24.44 -1.29 15.41
C LEU A 363 -25.78 -1.62 16.10
N ALA A 364 -25.82 -1.64 17.43
CA ALA A 364 -27.06 -1.82 18.18
C ALA A 364 -28.06 -0.68 17.92
N ARG A 365 -27.60 0.58 17.97
CA ARG A 365 -28.45 1.77 17.71
C ARG A 365 -28.99 1.86 16.29
N SER A 366 -28.29 1.29 15.32
CA SER A 366 -28.75 1.26 13.92
C SER A 366 -29.73 0.13 13.62
N SER A 367 -29.93 -0.78 14.58
CA SER A 367 -30.88 -1.90 14.49
C SER A 367 -32.22 -1.61 15.19
N ASP A 368 -32.35 -0.49 15.92
CA ASP A 368 -33.60 -0.05 16.54
C ASP A 368 -34.48 0.69 15.51
N PRO A 369 -35.75 0.29 15.31
CA PRO A 369 -36.65 0.84 14.29
C PRO A 369 -37.06 2.30 14.49
#